data_AF-A0A1H0K038-F1
#
_entry.id   AF-A0A1H0K038-F1
#
_cell.length_a   1.000
_cell.length_b   1.000
_cell.length_c   1.000
_cell.angle_alpha   90.00
_cell.angle_beta   90.00
_cell.angle_gamma   90.00
#
_symmetry.space_group_name_H-M   'P 1'
#
loop_
_entity.id
_entity.type
_entity.pdbx_description
1 polymer ?
#
loop_
_entity_poly.entity_id
_entity_poly.type
_entity_poly.pdbx_seq_one_letter_code
_entity_poly.pdbx_strand_id
1 'polypeptide(L)'
;MKSTLITVILIFLLSGTMKAQSSSIAFKWTPENEKIVSREFRQHFKSSSLSAEEKRKLEDCLISKLKARYPNGVKTTNAAFLDLCEKIGIECKKMVKPNVLYPWSADNEKTLKKETLSMMPEGFSPSEKKAVSDCIVDKLKAQHPKGVYAGFFRSKAYSREIIKIADGCVIKHLDNKKAN
;
A
#
# COMPACT_ATOMS: atom_id res chain seq x y z
N MET A 1 -33.51 18.28 -24.55
CA MET A 1 -33.24 17.22 -23.55
C MET A 1 -31.91 17.51 -22.90
N LYS A 2 -31.91 17.90 -21.63
CA LYS A 2 -30.71 18.31 -20.89
C LYS A 2 -29.99 17.03 -20.41
N SER A 3 -28.76 16.86 -20.88
CA SER A 3 -27.89 15.74 -20.52
C SER A 3 -27.38 15.93 -19.10
N THR A 4 -27.94 15.19 -18.15
CA THR A 4 -27.44 15.09 -16.77
C THR A 4 -26.22 14.18 -16.78
N LEU A 5 -25.07 14.71 -17.21
CA LEU A 5 -23.81 13.99 -17.24
C LEU A 5 -22.79 14.67 -16.32
N ILE A 6 -22.22 13.87 -15.42
CA ILE A 6 -20.97 14.10 -14.67
C ILE A 6 -21.11 14.93 -13.39
N THR A 7 -21.70 14.29 -12.36
CA THR A 7 -21.43 14.61 -10.95
C THR A 7 -20.91 13.37 -10.24
N VAL A 8 -19.77 12.81 -10.65
CA VAL A 8 -19.02 11.88 -9.78
C VAL A 8 -17.53 11.97 -10.11
N ILE A 9 -16.72 11.89 -9.05
CA ILE A 9 -15.26 11.78 -9.02
C ILE A 9 -14.51 13.13 -8.97
N LEU A 10 -14.74 13.86 -7.88
CA LEU A 10 -13.79 14.87 -7.38
C LEU A 10 -13.86 14.94 -5.85
N ILE A 11 -13.59 13.82 -5.17
CA ILE A 11 -13.38 13.80 -3.73
C ILE A 11 -12.29 12.77 -3.42
N PHE A 12 -11.05 13.23 -3.33
CA PHE A 12 -10.06 12.71 -2.39
C PHE A 12 -8.87 13.66 -2.42
N LEU A 13 -8.96 14.72 -1.63
CA LEU A 13 -7.85 15.44 -1.01
C LEU A 13 -8.51 16.58 -0.23
N LEU A 14 -8.84 16.35 1.04
CA LEU A 14 -8.74 17.33 2.13
C LEU A 14 -9.16 16.66 3.44
N SER A 15 -8.20 16.62 4.35
CA SER A 15 -8.27 16.10 5.71
C SER A 15 -9.25 16.91 6.55
N GLY A 16 -10.17 16.25 7.24
CA GLY A 16 -11.00 16.89 8.27
C GLY A 16 -12.46 16.41 8.23
N THR A 17 -12.83 15.61 9.23
CA THR A 17 -14.21 15.31 9.66
C THR A 17 -15.20 14.81 8.59
N MET A 18 -14.88 13.69 7.93
CA MET A 18 -15.89 12.97 7.14
C MET A 18 -16.58 11.90 7.99
N LYS A 19 -17.84 12.16 8.35
CA LYS A 19 -18.83 11.08 8.53
C LYS A 19 -18.64 10.12 7.36
N ALA A 20 -18.59 8.82 7.63
CA ALA A 20 -18.51 7.78 6.62
C ALA A 20 -19.72 7.86 5.66
N GLN A 21 -19.69 8.77 4.69
CA GLN A 21 -20.59 8.75 3.56
C GLN A 21 -20.17 7.53 2.76
N SER A 22 -20.99 6.47 2.87
CA SER A 22 -20.92 5.30 2.01
C SER A 22 -21.22 5.72 0.57
N SER A 23 -20.26 6.38 -0.08
CA SER A 23 -20.37 6.68 -1.49
C SER A 23 -20.40 5.34 -2.23
N SER A 24 -21.47 5.13 -2.99
CA SER A 24 -21.59 4.01 -3.90
C SER A 24 -20.85 4.33 -5.19
N ILE A 25 -20.08 3.38 -5.70
CA ILE A 25 -19.50 3.42 -7.04
C ILE A 25 -20.48 2.74 -7.98
N ALA A 26 -20.94 3.47 -8.99
CA ALA A 26 -21.83 2.97 -10.02
C ALA A 26 -21.39 3.48 -11.40
N PHE A 27 -20.93 2.60 -12.28
CA PHE A 27 -20.62 2.93 -13.68
C PHE A 27 -20.77 1.72 -14.60
N LYS A 28 -21.02 1.96 -15.89
CA LYS A 28 -21.00 0.94 -16.95
C LYS A 28 -19.67 0.98 -17.70
N TRP A 29 -19.23 -0.15 -18.24
CA TRP A 29 -18.07 -0.14 -19.13
C TRP A 29 -18.41 0.58 -20.44
N THR A 30 -17.79 1.75 -20.62
CA THR A 30 -17.72 2.48 -21.88
C THR A 30 -16.25 2.82 -22.14
N PRO A 31 -15.85 3.14 -23.38
CA PRO A 31 -14.49 3.57 -23.67
C PRO A 31 -14.03 4.74 -22.77
N GLU A 32 -14.94 5.66 -22.41
CA GLU A 32 -14.67 6.81 -21.54
C GLU A 32 -14.45 6.39 -20.10
N ASN A 33 -15.32 5.52 -19.55
CA ASN A 33 -15.16 5.03 -18.18
C ASN A 33 -13.93 4.14 -18.01
N GLU A 34 -13.59 3.35 -19.03
CA GLU A 34 -12.36 2.56 -19.03
C GLU A 34 -11.11 3.47 -19.01
N LYS A 35 -11.11 4.56 -19.80
CA LYS A 35 -10.06 5.58 -19.74
C LYS A 35 -9.94 6.25 -18.36
N ILE A 36 -11.06 6.50 -17.68
CA ILE A 36 -11.06 7.05 -16.32
C ILE A 36 -10.42 6.06 -15.36
N VAL A 37 -10.88 4.80 -15.32
CA VAL A 37 -10.33 3.76 -14.45
C VAL A 37 -8.84 3.54 -14.71
N SER A 38 -8.45 3.49 -15.98
CA SER A 38 -7.05 3.44 -16.44
C SER A 38 -6.21 4.59 -15.87
N ARG A 39 -6.71 5.83 -15.97
CA ARG A 39 -6.02 7.01 -15.44
C ARG A 39 -5.86 6.92 -13.93
N GLU A 40 -6.89 6.49 -13.19
CA GLU A 40 -6.81 6.33 -11.73
C GLU A 40 -5.76 5.28 -11.33
N PHE A 41 -5.68 4.14 -12.03
CA PHE A 41 -4.62 3.17 -11.80
C PHE A 41 -3.24 3.73 -12.08
N ARG A 42 -3.06 4.44 -13.19
CA ARG A 42 -1.77 5.10 -13.52
C ARG A 42 -1.38 6.15 -12.49
N GLN A 43 -2.34 6.94 -12.00
CA GLN A 43 -2.14 7.90 -10.93
C GLN A 43 -1.67 7.18 -9.66
N HIS A 44 -2.30 6.06 -9.30
CA HIS A 44 -1.92 5.24 -8.15
C HIS A 44 -0.51 4.64 -8.30
N PHE A 45 -0.13 4.23 -9.50
CA PHE A 45 1.20 3.67 -9.78
C PHE A 45 2.29 4.72 -9.93
N LYS A 46 1.96 6.02 -9.99
CA LYS A 46 2.94 7.09 -10.25
C LYS A 46 4.10 7.08 -9.25
N SER A 47 3.82 6.79 -7.97
CA SER A 47 4.83 6.69 -6.89
C SER A 47 5.52 5.33 -6.80
N SER A 48 5.10 4.33 -7.57
CA SER A 48 5.73 3.01 -7.56
C SER A 48 7.02 3.00 -8.41
N SER A 49 7.99 2.18 -7.98
CA SER A 49 9.25 1.93 -8.69
C SER A 49 9.10 1.02 -9.92
N LEU A 50 7.88 0.57 -10.25
CA LEU A 50 7.62 -0.26 -11.41
C LEU A 50 8.05 0.45 -12.70
N SER A 51 8.58 -0.32 -13.65
CA SER A 51 8.86 0.20 -14.99
C SER A 51 7.57 0.61 -15.71
N ALA A 52 7.67 1.42 -16.76
CA ALA A 52 6.50 1.79 -17.55
C ALA A 52 5.78 0.56 -18.14
N GLU A 53 6.54 -0.46 -18.55
CA GLU A 53 6.00 -1.72 -19.07
C GLU A 53 5.28 -2.52 -17.97
N GLU A 54 5.84 -2.59 -16.77
CA GLU A 54 5.22 -3.28 -15.63
C GLU A 54 3.95 -2.57 -15.17
N LYS A 55 3.95 -1.24 -15.13
CA LYS A 55 2.76 -0.43 -14.84
C LYS A 55 1.64 -0.73 -15.83
N ARG A 56 1.97 -0.78 -17.13
CA ARG A 56 1.01 -1.13 -18.19
C ARG A 56 0.47 -2.55 -18.02
N LYS A 57 1.35 -3.55 -17.81
CA LYS A 57 0.94 -4.94 -17.58
C LYS A 57 0.00 -5.09 -16.38
N LEU A 58 0.29 -4.37 -15.30
CA LEU A 58 -0.52 -4.39 -14.08
C LEU A 58 -1.88 -3.73 -14.32
N GLU A 59 -1.90 -2.58 -14.98
CA GLU A 59 -3.11 -1.87 -15.40
C GLU A 59 -4.02 -2.74 -16.28
N ASP A 60 -3.46 -3.33 -17.34
CA ASP A 60 -4.19 -4.20 -18.27
C ASP A 60 -4.81 -5.40 -17.53
N CYS A 61 -4.05 -6.01 -16.62
CA CYS A 61 -4.55 -7.10 -15.79
C CYS A 61 -5.70 -6.66 -14.88
N LEU A 62 -5.55 -5.53 -14.18
CA LEU A 62 -6.58 -5.01 -13.28
C LEU A 62 -7.90 -4.73 -14.02
N ILE A 63 -7.83 -4.03 -15.17
CA ILE A 63 -9.00 -3.69 -15.99
C ILE A 63 -9.67 -4.97 -16.52
N SER A 64 -8.89 -5.89 -17.08
CA SER A 64 -9.39 -7.17 -17.59
C SER A 64 -10.13 -7.96 -16.51
N LYS A 65 -9.52 -8.09 -15.32
CA LYS A 65 -10.08 -8.82 -14.17
C LYS A 65 -11.28 -8.12 -13.54
N LEU A 66 -11.35 -6.79 -13.56
CA LEU A 66 -12.53 -6.03 -13.12
C LEU A 66 -13.69 -6.23 -14.10
N LYS A 67 -13.44 -6.13 -15.41
CA LYS A 67 -14.45 -6.38 -16.46
C LYS A 67 -14.98 -7.81 -16.38
N ALA A 68 -14.12 -8.80 -16.14
CA ALA A 68 -14.54 -10.20 -15.99
C ALA A 68 -15.47 -10.42 -14.79
N ARG A 69 -15.25 -9.72 -13.67
CA ARG A 69 -16.08 -9.84 -12.46
C ARG A 69 -17.36 -9.00 -12.52
N TYR A 70 -17.32 -7.90 -13.26
CA TYR A 70 -18.43 -6.97 -13.43
C TYR A 70 -18.69 -6.69 -14.91
N PRO A 71 -19.13 -7.67 -15.71
CA PRO A 71 -19.24 -7.50 -17.17
C PRO A 71 -20.18 -6.37 -17.59
N ASN A 72 -21.17 -6.04 -16.75
CA ASN A 72 -22.15 -4.97 -16.99
C ASN A 72 -21.80 -3.65 -16.31
N GLY A 73 -20.58 -3.53 -15.77
CA GLY A 73 -20.16 -2.39 -14.96
C GLY A 73 -20.25 -2.63 -13.46
N VAL A 74 -19.66 -1.72 -12.70
CA VAL A 74 -19.53 -1.81 -11.25
C VAL A 74 -20.71 -1.11 -10.60
N LYS A 75 -21.33 -1.77 -9.60
CA LYS A 75 -22.33 -1.16 -8.71
C LYS A 75 -22.11 -1.70 -7.30
N THR A 76 -21.36 -0.97 -6.48
CA THR A 76 -20.94 -1.43 -5.15
C THR A 76 -20.61 -0.24 -4.23
N THR A 77 -20.27 -0.48 -2.97
CA THR A 77 -19.76 0.56 -2.07
C THR A 77 -18.28 0.83 -2.33
N ASN A 78 -17.78 2.03 -2.01
CA ASN A 78 -16.34 2.31 -2.08
C ASN A 78 -15.50 1.24 -1.35
N ALA A 79 -15.91 0.84 -0.15
CA ALA A 79 -15.18 -0.14 0.65
C ALA A 79 -15.08 -1.50 -0.06
N ALA A 80 -16.19 -2.00 -0.59
CA ALA A 80 -16.21 -3.27 -1.32
C ALA A 80 -15.44 -3.18 -2.65
N PHE A 81 -15.46 -2.04 -3.34
CA PHE A 81 -14.65 -1.84 -4.54
C PHE A 81 -13.15 -1.86 -4.23
N LEU A 82 -12.73 -1.18 -3.16
CA LEU A 82 -11.33 -1.15 -2.73
C LEU A 82 -10.82 -2.53 -2.32
N ASP A 83 -11.61 -3.28 -1.52
CA ASP A 83 -11.30 -4.67 -1.15
C ASP A 83 -11.14 -5.56 -2.39
N LEU A 84 -12.04 -5.39 -3.38
CA LEU A 84 -11.91 -6.11 -4.64
C LEU A 84 -10.64 -5.73 -5.40
N CYS A 85 -10.37 -4.43 -5.57
CA CYS A 85 -9.18 -3.95 -6.25
C CYS A 85 -7.89 -4.47 -5.59
N GLU A 86 -7.87 -4.60 -4.26
CA GLU A 86 -6.76 -5.22 -3.52
C GLU A 86 -6.61 -6.71 -3.86
N LYS A 87 -7.71 -7.48 -3.83
CA LYS A 87 -7.73 -8.91 -4.20
C LYS A 87 -7.25 -9.14 -5.64
N ILE A 88 -7.76 -8.36 -6.60
CA ILE A 88 -7.33 -8.41 -8.00
C ILE A 88 -5.87 -7.98 -8.11
N GLY A 89 -5.45 -6.94 -7.41
CA GLY A 89 -4.08 -6.47 -7.39
C GLY A 89 -3.10 -7.56 -6.93
N ILE A 90 -3.46 -8.37 -5.93
CA ILE A 90 -2.66 -9.53 -5.50
C ILE A 90 -2.53 -10.57 -6.61
N GLU A 91 -3.61 -10.86 -7.34
CA GLU A 91 -3.58 -11.78 -8.49
C GLU A 91 -2.68 -11.23 -9.61
N CYS A 92 -2.84 -9.95 -9.97
CA CYS A 92 -2.11 -9.30 -11.05
C CYS A 92 -0.63 -9.05 -10.72
N LYS A 93 -0.27 -8.93 -9.44
CA LYS A 93 1.13 -8.80 -9.00
C LYS A 93 2.01 -9.96 -9.44
N LYS A 94 1.45 -11.14 -9.69
CA LYS A 94 2.20 -12.30 -10.22
C LYS A 94 2.77 -12.06 -11.64
N MET A 95 2.25 -11.06 -12.35
CA MET A 95 2.66 -10.73 -13.73
C MET A 95 3.80 -9.71 -13.80
N VAL A 96 4.08 -9.01 -12.69
CA VAL A 96 5.24 -8.13 -12.59
C VAL A 96 6.34 -8.88 -11.83
N LYS A 97 7.61 -8.60 -12.15
CA LYS A 97 8.69 -9.13 -11.33
C LYS A 97 8.44 -8.68 -9.89
N PRO A 98 8.82 -9.46 -8.87
CA PRO A 98 8.88 -8.97 -7.50
C PRO A 98 9.96 -7.89 -7.46
N ASN A 99 9.61 -6.69 -7.91
CA ASN A 99 10.42 -5.51 -7.82
C ASN A 99 10.18 -4.91 -6.46
N VAL A 100 11.29 -4.52 -5.86
CA VAL A 100 11.34 -3.73 -4.65
C VAL A 100 10.54 -2.45 -4.89
N LEU A 101 9.34 -2.38 -4.32
CA LEU A 101 8.43 -1.25 -4.55
C LEU A 101 8.80 -0.03 -3.68
N TYR A 102 9.63 -0.20 -2.65
CA TYR A 102 10.22 0.88 -1.84
C TYR A 102 11.75 0.78 -1.79
N PRO A 103 12.47 1.36 -2.78
CA PRO A 103 13.92 1.47 -2.68
C PRO A 103 14.31 2.26 -1.43
N TRP A 104 15.51 2.01 -0.89
CA TRP A 104 16.00 2.81 0.23
C TRP A 104 16.19 4.26 -0.20
N SER A 105 15.45 5.15 0.45
CA SER A 105 15.55 6.60 0.35
C SER A 105 15.31 7.18 1.74
N ALA A 106 15.77 8.42 1.98
CA ALA A 106 15.55 9.08 3.26
C ALA A 106 14.07 9.15 3.64
N ASP A 107 13.19 9.41 2.67
CA ASP A 107 11.74 9.49 2.88
C ASP A 107 11.11 8.12 3.19
N ASN A 108 11.54 7.08 2.49
CA ASN A 108 11.06 5.72 2.75
C ASN A 108 11.54 5.20 4.11
N GLU A 109 12.81 5.46 4.46
CA GLU A 109 13.33 5.14 5.79
C GLU A 109 12.60 5.89 6.89
N LYS A 110 12.35 7.19 6.73
CA LYS A 110 11.59 7.99 7.69
C LYS A 110 10.17 7.46 7.88
N THR A 111 9.51 7.10 6.77
CA THR A 111 8.16 6.51 6.79
C THR A 111 8.17 5.18 7.53
N LEU A 112 9.12 4.30 7.21
CA LEU A 112 9.28 3.00 7.85
C LEU A 112 9.54 3.13 9.35
N LYS A 113 10.43 4.05 9.74
CA LYS A 113 10.69 4.35 11.17
C LYS A 113 9.42 4.78 11.87
N LYS A 114 8.66 5.74 11.30
CA LYS A 114 7.39 6.20 11.86
C LYS A 114 6.37 5.07 12.05
N GLU A 115 6.25 4.19 11.06
CA GLU A 115 5.36 3.02 11.16
C GLU A 115 5.82 2.06 12.26
N THR A 116 7.10 1.71 12.31
CA THR A 116 7.62 0.82 13.37
C THR A 116 7.46 1.42 14.77
N LEU A 117 7.64 2.74 14.94
CA LEU A 117 7.43 3.43 16.22
C LEU A 117 5.98 3.29 16.71
N SER A 118 5.01 3.33 15.79
CA SER A 118 3.59 3.20 16.12
C SER A 118 3.18 1.79 16.55
N MET A 119 4.02 0.78 16.27
CA MET A 119 3.80 -0.62 16.64
C MET A 119 4.45 -1.00 17.98
N MET A 120 5.23 -0.09 18.58
CA MET A 120 5.97 -0.38 19.82
C MET A 120 5.06 -0.38 21.05
N PRO A 121 5.28 -1.28 22.04
CA PRO A 121 4.52 -1.29 23.28
C PRO A 121 4.60 0.04 24.06
N GLU A 122 3.57 0.32 24.88
CA GLU A 122 3.49 1.55 25.68
C GLU A 122 4.60 1.67 26.73
N GLY A 123 5.24 0.56 27.14
CA GLY A 123 6.29 0.54 28.16
C GLY A 123 7.69 1.03 27.72
N PHE A 124 7.89 1.35 26.44
CA PHE A 124 9.17 1.87 25.95
C PHE A 124 9.18 3.40 26.01
N SER A 125 10.24 3.99 26.54
CA SER A 125 10.48 5.42 26.44
C SER A 125 10.74 5.87 24.99
N PRO A 126 10.59 7.16 24.66
CA PRO A 126 10.81 7.65 23.29
C PRO A 126 12.20 7.31 22.71
N SER A 127 13.26 7.36 23.53
CA SER A 127 14.61 7.00 23.12
C SER A 127 14.76 5.51 22.84
N GLU A 128 14.16 4.65 23.66
CA GLU A 128 14.16 3.19 23.47
C GLU A 128 13.39 2.82 22.19
N LYS A 129 12.19 3.41 21.98
CA LYS A 129 11.42 3.22 20.74
C LYS A 129 12.23 3.61 19.51
N LYS A 130 12.94 4.75 19.57
CA LYS A 130 13.82 5.20 18.49
C LYS A 130 14.95 4.21 18.24
N ALA A 131 15.64 3.74 19.28
CA ALA A 131 16.75 2.78 19.14
C ALA A 131 16.30 1.45 18.51
N VAL A 132 15.14 0.92 18.93
CA VAL A 132 14.58 -0.31 18.33
C VAL A 132 14.16 -0.06 16.87
N SER A 133 13.51 1.06 16.58
CA SER A 133 13.12 1.42 15.21
C SER A 133 14.33 1.56 14.28
N ASP A 134 15.40 2.22 14.73
CA ASP A 134 16.66 2.32 13.98
C ASP A 134 17.26 0.93 13.71
N CYS A 135 17.32 0.06 14.74
CA CYS A 135 17.79 -1.33 14.60
C CYS A 135 16.98 -2.14 13.58
N ILE A 136 15.65 -2.00 13.56
CA ILE A 136 14.79 -2.70 12.61
C ILE A 136 15.13 -2.26 11.18
N VAL A 137 15.20 -0.96 10.93
CA VAL A 137 15.52 -0.42 9.60
C VAL A 137 16.91 -0.87 9.14
N ASP A 138 17.91 -0.84 10.02
CA ASP A 138 19.27 -1.29 9.68
C ASP A 138 19.30 -2.77 9.29
N LYS A 139 18.63 -3.64 10.05
CA LYS A 139 18.52 -5.07 9.72
C LYS A 139 17.77 -5.30 8.41
N LEU A 140 16.71 -4.56 8.16
CA LEU A 140 15.98 -4.62 6.89
C LEU A 140 16.84 -4.18 5.72
N LYS A 141 17.63 -3.10 5.87
CA LYS A 141 18.59 -2.64 4.86
C LYS A 141 19.65 -3.70 4.57
N ALA A 142 20.16 -4.37 5.61
CA ALA A 142 21.14 -5.43 5.45
C ALA A 142 20.58 -6.66 4.73
N GLN A 143 19.34 -7.07 5.03
CA GLN A 143 18.70 -8.24 4.41
C GLN A 143 18.16 -7.94 3.01
N HIS A 144 17.70 -6.71 2.79
CA HIS A 144 17.06 -6.28 1.56
C HIS A 144 17.79 -5.05 1.01
N PRO A 145 19.03 -5.16 0.52
CA PRO A 145 19.88 -4.00 0.17
C PRO A 145 19.32 -3.12 -0.95
N LYS A 146 18.37 -3.63 -1.73
CA LYS A 146 17.70 -2.88 -2.81
C LYS A 146 16.45 -2.14 -2.33
N GLY A 147 16.01 -2.34 -1.08
CA GLY A 147 14.78 -1.81 -0.50
C GLY A 147 13.76 -2.90 -0.14
N VAL A 148 12.58 -2.51 0.34
CA VAL A 148 11.51 -3.42 0.78
C VAL A 148 10.29 -3.42 -0.15
N TYR A 149 9.49 -4.48 -0.10
CA TYR A 149 8.32 -4.66 -0.98
C TYR A 149 7.09 -3.86 -0.53
N ALA A 150 6.27 -3.33 -1.44
CA ALA A 150 5.04 -2.63 -1.07
C ALA A 150 3.95 -3.65 -0.70
N GLY A 151 3.51 -3.56 0.55
CA GLY A 151 2.83 -4.66 1.23
C GLY A 151 3.72 -5.37 2.26
N PHE A 152 4.93 -4.84 2.53
CA PHE A 152 5.85 -5.32 3.57
C PHE A 152 5.13 -5.61 4.89
N PHE A 153 4.28 -4.67 5.32
CA PHE A 153 3.49 -4.80 6.55
C PHE A 153 2.16 -5.55 6.39
N ARG A 154 1.69 -5.78 5.16
CA ARG A 154 0.38 -6.39 4.89
C ARG A 154 0.45 -7.87 4.52
N SER A 155 1.61 -8.35 4.05
CA SER A 155 1.80 -9.77 3.75
C SER A 155 2.10 -10.55 5.02
N LYS A 156 1.25 -11.53 5.37
CA LYS A 156 1.42 -12.40 6.54
C LYS A 156 2.82 -13.05 6.61
N ALA A 157 3.42 -13.38 5.47
CA ALA A 157 4.77 -13.94 5.42
C ALA A 157 5.84 -12.92 5.86
N TYR A 158 5.76 -11.70 5.34
CA TYR A 158 6.69 -10.62 5.69
C TYR A 158 6.43 -10.06 7.09
N SER A 159 5.17 -9.99 7.54
CA SER A 159 4.86 -9.62 8.93
C SER A 159 5.59 -10.52 9.93
N ARG A 160 5.71 -11.83 9.66
CA ARG A 160 6.48 -12.74 10.51
C ARG A 160 7.99 -12.44 10.52
N GLU A 161 8.54 -12.07 9.37
CA GLU A 161 9.95 -11.68 9.27
C GLU A 161 10.23 -10.40 10.04
N ILE A 162 9.36 -9.39 9.91
CA ILE A 162 9.44 -8.12 10.65
C ILE A 162 9.34 -8.36 12.14
N ILE A 163 8.39 -9.19 12.59
CA ILE A 163 8.25 -9.55 14.01
C ILE A 163 9.55 -10.19 14.50
N LYS A 164 10.13 -11.13 13.75
CA LYS A 164 11.42 -11.75 14.11
C LYS A 164 12.57 -10.73 14.21
N ILE A 165 12.62 -9.77 13.29
CA ILE A 165 13.62 -8.68 13.33
C ILE A 165 13.39 -7.79 14.54
N ALA A 166 12.14 -7.40 14.78
CA ALA A 166 11.73 -6.54 15.89
C ALA A 166 12.04 -7.19 17.24
N ASP A 167 11.66 -8.46 17.43
CA ASP A 167 11.96 -9.23 18.64
C ASP A 167 13.47 -9.27 18.90
N GLY A 168 14.27 -9.55 17.86
CA GLY A 168 15.73 -9.55 17.98
C GLY A 168 16.31 -8.18 18.35
N CYS A 169 15.73 -7.09 17.85
CA CYS A 169 16.12 -5.72 18.22
C CYS A 169 15.72 -5.36 19.65
N VAL A 170 14.53 -5.79 20.09
CA VAL A 170 14.03 -5.60 21.46
C VAL A 170 14.89 -6.36 22.46
N ILE A 171 15.16 -7.65 22.22
CA ILE A 171 15.99 -8.49 23.10
C ILE A 171 17.38 -7.86 23.25
N LYS A 172 18.03 -7.54 22.13
CA LYS A 172 19.35 -6.89 22.14
C LYS A 172 19.35 -5.59 22.95
N HIS A 173 18.29 -4.78 22.81
CA HIS A 173 18.17 -3.53 23.54
C HIS A 173 18.01 -3.75 25.06
N LEU A 174 17.18 -4.72 25.46
CA LEU A 174 16.97 -5.06 26.88
C LEU A 174 18.22 -5.64 27.53
N ASP A 175 18.98 -6.47 26.81
CA ASP A 175 20.24 -7.04 27.31
C ASP A 175 21.28 -5.95 27.56
N ASN A 176 21.40 -4.99 26.63
CA ASN A 176 22.28 -3.82 26.80
C ASN A 176 21.89 -2.96 28.02
N LYS A 177 20.61 -2.89 28.36
CA LYS A 177 20.12 -2.13 29.52
C LYS A 177 20.48 -2.80 30.85
N LYS A 178 20.52 -4.14 30.90
CA LYS A 178 20.90 -4.89 32.11
C LYS A 178 22.41 -4.86 32.38
N ALA A 179 23.21 -4.62 31.34
CA ALA A 179 24.67 -4.58 31.43
C ALA A 179 25.24 -3.23 31.90
N ASN A 180 24.40 -2.19 31.97
CA ASN A 180 24.75 -0.85 32.46
C ASN A 180 24.04 -0.56 33.79
#